data_AF-B2FVZ0-F1
#
_entry.id   AF-B2FVZ0-F1
#
_cell.length_a   1.000
_cell.length_b   1.000
_cell.length_c   1.000
_cell.angle_alpha   90.00
_cell.angle_beta   90.00
_cell.angle_gamma   90.00
#
_symmetry.space_group_name_H-M   'P 1'
#
loop_
_entity.id
_entity.type
_entity.pdbx_description
1 polymer ?
#
loop_
_entity_poly.entity_id
_entity_poly.type
_entity_poly.pdbx_seq_one_letter_code
_entity_poly.pdbx_strand_id
1 'polypeptide(L)'
;KSARVRTVNSFNFKYGRMEVRARMPTGDWLWPAVWLLPKRQVYGTWPASGEIDLLESRGNMDYRGSNGVHIGTEQFGSTLHFGPNPSLNGWESTVAYKNTAAGQGWNTGFHNYQLTWTPDYIRFSVDNQLVTQIDAGTGFWNRG
;
A
#
# COMPACT_ATOMS: atom_id res chain seq x y z
N LYS A 1 4.71 -22.85 -1.57
CA LYS A 1 4.74 -22.42 -0.15
C LYS A 1 5.11 -20.94 -0.10
N SER A 2 4.57 -20.15 0.83
CA SER A 2 4.83 -18.71 0.99
C SER A 2 4.93 -18.35 2.49
N ALA A 3 5.18 -17.09 2.83
CA ALA A 3 5.29 -16.60 4.21
C ALA A 3 4.47 -15.32 4.43
N ARG A 4 3.90 -15.18 5.64
CA ARG A 4 3.28 -13.93 6.14
C ARG A 4 3.80 -13.68 7.55
N VAL A 5 4.59 -12.63 7.72
CA VAL A 5 5.16 -12.23 9.03
C VAL A 5 4.36 -11.03 9.56
N ARG A 6 4.07 -11.01 10.87
CA ARG A 6 3.26 -9.96 11.51
C ARG A 6 3.83 -9.56 12.87
N THR A 7 3.68 -8.29 13.22
CA THR A 7 4.15 -7.72 14.50
C THR A 7 3.03 -7.49 15.52
N VAL A 8 1.84 -8.07 15.33
CA VAL A 8 0.64 -7.82 16.14
C VAL A 8 0.88 -7.92 17.66
N ASN A 9 1.78 -8.83 18.08
CA ASN A 9 2.12 -9.07 19.48
C ASN A 9 3.44 -8.40 19.93
N SER A 10 4.21 -7.79 19.03
CA SER A 10 5.56 -7.29 19.31
C SER A 10 5.73 -5.78 19.10
N PHE A 11 5.19 -5.22 18.03
CA PHE A 11 5.39 -3.82 17.67
C PHE A 11 4.17 -3.23 16.97
N ASN A 12 3.80 -2.03 17.40
CA ASN A 12 2.79 -1.18 16.80
C ASN A 12 3.20 0.28 17.04
N PHE A 13 2.82 1.17 16.13
CA PHE A 13 3.12 2.58 16.23
C PHE A 13 1.95 3.41 15.72
N LYS A 14 1.91 4.68 16.12
CA LYS A 14 0.97 5.67 15.63
C LYS A 14 1.76 6.93 15.32
N TYR A 15 1.57 7.44 14.09
CA TYR A 15 2.34 8.54 13.51
C TYR A 15 3.84 8.27 13.38
N GLY A 16 4.52 9.11 12.60
CA GLY A 16 5.93 9.00 12.29
C GLY A 16 6.18 8.49 10.88
N ARG A 17 7.40 8.00 10.64
CA ARG A 17 7.85 7.52 9.33
C ARG A 17 8.22 6.05 9.42
N MET A 18 7.74 5.26 8.47
CA MET A 18 8.18 3.90 8.23
C MET A 18 8.82 3.81 6.85
N GLU A 19 9.95 3.14 6.76
CA GLU A 19 10.64 2.88 5.50
C GLU A 19 10.96 1.40 5.40
N VAL A 20 10.64 0.80 4.25
CA VAL A 20 10.93 -0.59 3.94
C VAL A 20 11.75 -0.63 2.67
N ARG A 21 13.00 -1.10 2.80
CA ARG A 21 13.88 -1.34 1.66
C ARG A 21 13.67 -2.76 1.14
N ALA A 22 13.05 -2.89 -0.03
CA ALA A 22 12.70 -4.19 -0.62
C ALA A 22 12.92 -4.21 -2.13
N ARG A 23 13.12 -5.40 -2.69
CA ARG A 23 13.09 -5.67 -4.14
C ARG A 23 11.90 -6.56 -4.42
N MET A 24 11.07 -6.20 -5.38
CA MET A 24 9.89 -7.01 -5.70
C MET A 24 10.30 -8.35 -6.32
N PRO A 25 9.62 -9.45 -5.99
CA PRO A 25 9.88 -10.73 -6.62
C PRO A 25 9.43 -10.73 -8.08
N THR A 26 10.04 -11.61 -8.86
CA THR A 26 9.58 -11.96 -10.22
C THR A 26 9.00 -13.36 -10.20
N GLY A 27 7.86 -13.53 -10.86
CA GLY A 27 7.16 -14.79 -11.00
C GLY A 27 5.69 -14.58 -11.25
N ASP A 28 5.10 -15.45 -12.06
CA ASP A 28 3.70 -15.35 -12.40
C ASP A 28 2.81 -15.59 -11.18
N TRP A 29 1.77 -14.77 -11.06
CA TRP A 29 0.73 -14.87 -10.02
C TRP A 29 1.25 -14.62 -8.59
N LEU A 30 2.44 -14.02 -8.46
CA LEU A 30 2.93 -13.52 -7.19
C LEU A 30 2.29 -12.17 -6.86
N TRP A 31 1.82 -12.04 -5.63
CA TRP A 31 1.31 -10.80 -5.05
C TRP A 31 2.11 -10.46 -3.77
N PRO A 32 3.29 -9.82 -3.90
CA PRO A 32 3.99 -9.24 -2.75
C PRO A 32 3.21 -8.09 -2.14
N ALA A 33 3.16 -8.03 -0.80
CA ALA A 33 2.52 -6.92 -0.08
C ALA A 33 3.30 -6.54 1.19
N VAL A 34 3.35 -5.24 1.48
CA VAL A 34 3.76 -4.67 2.76
C VAL A 34 2.67 -3.72 3.22
N TRP A 35 2.06 -4.03 4.36
CA TRP A 35 0.84 -3.39 4.81
C TRP A 35 0.73 -3.40 6.33
N LEU A 36 -0.17 -2.58 6.84
CA LEU A 36 -0.39 -2.34 8.26
C LEU A 36 -1.86 -2.52 8.60
N LEU A 37 -2.10 -3.29 9.66
CA LEU A 37 -3.40 -3.40 10.31
C LEU A 37 -3.32 -2.78 11.71
N PRO A 38 -4.45 -2.27 12.23
CA PRO A 38 -4.51 -1.77 13.59
C PRO A 38 -4.28 -2.90 14.59
N LYS A 39 -3.53 -2.62 15.66
CA LYS A 39 -3.34 -3.58 16.77
C LYS A 39 -4.66 -3.95 17.45
N ARG A 40 -5.62 -3.02 17.49
CA ARG A 40 -6.94 -3.18 18.10
C ARG A 40 -8.01 -2.74 17.13
N GLN A 41 -9.07 -3.51 16.99
CA GLN A 41 -10.19 -3.19 16.12
C GLN A 41 -11.25 -2.33 16.86
N VAL A 42 -10.85 -1.12 17.26
CA VAL A 42 -11.66 -0.23 18.11
C VAL A 42 -12.97 0.21 17.43
N TYR A 43 -12.97 0.31 16.10
CA TYR A 43 -14.10 0.81 15.31
C TYR A 43 -14.92 -0.31 14.66
N GLY A 44 -14.65 -1.58 15.01
CA GLY A 44 -15.31 -2.75 14.42
C GLY A 44 -14.42 -3.51 13.44
N THR A 45 -15.00 -4.53 12.81
CA THR A 45 -14.29 -5.39 11.85
C THR A 45 -13.83 -4.60 10.63
N TRP A 46 -12.85 -5.13 9.89
CA TRP A 46 -12.42 -4.56 8.63
C TRP A 46 -13.60 -4.21 7.69
N PRO A 47 -13.57 -3.06 6.99
CA PRO A 47 -12.51 -2.05 6.96
C PRO A 47 -12.66 -0.96 8.04
N ALA A 48 -13.60 -1.07 8.98
CA ALA A 48 -13.94 0.00 9.90
C ALA A 48 -12.78 0.45 10.80
N SER A 49 -11.91 -0.47 11.19
CA SER A 49 -10.71 -0.13 11.97
C SER A 49 -9.50 0.28 11.11
N GLY A 50 -9.61 0.22 9.79
CA GLY A 50 -8.62 0.67 8.83
C GLY A 50 -7.59 -0.37 8.39
N GLU A 51 -6.97 -0.10 7.26
CA GLU A 51 -5.80 -0.78 6.69
C GLU A 51 -4.97 0.23 5.90
N ILE A 52 -3.64 0.11 5.98
CA ILE A 52 -2.70 0.94 5.22
C ILE A 52 -1.83 0.00 4.39
N ASP A 53 -2.00 0.03 3.08
CA ASP A 53 -1.16 -0.71 2.14
C ASP A 53 -0.04 0.20 1.67
N LEU A 54 1.15 0.01 2.24
CA LEU A 54 2.35 0.72 1.78
C LEU A 54 2.67 0.32 0.35
N LEU A 55 2.55 -0.96 0.04
CA LEU A 55 3.02 -1.54 -1.21
C LEU A 55 2.25 -2.82 -1.51
N GLU A 56 1.63 -2.86 -2.68
CA GLU A 56 1.14 -4.08 -3.33
C GLU A 56 1.60 -4.10 -4.79
N SER A 57 2.10 -5.24 -5.29
CA SER A 57 2.57 -5.35 -6.67
C SER A 57 2.26 -6.74 -7.24
N ARG A 58 2.59 -6.96 -8.51
CA ARG A 58 2.46 -8.24 -9.20
C ARG A 58 3.83 -8.67 -9.74
N GLY A 59 4.17 -9.95 -9.60
CA GLY A 59 5.47 -10.47 -10.02
C GLY A 59 5.62 -10.76 -11.51
N ASN A 60 4.56 -10.63 -12.31
CA ASN A 60 4.55 -10.97 -13.72
C ASN A 60 5.43 -10.02 -14.56
N MET A 61 6.31 -10.58 -15.40
CA MET A 61 7.25 -9.79 -16.22
C MET A 61 6.59 -9.08 -17.42
N ASP A 62 5.41 -9.50 -17.86
CA ASP A 62 4.65 -8.86 -18.94
C ASP A 62 3.15 -9.11 -18.74
N TYR A 63 2.60 -8.53 -17.67
CA TYR A 63 1.16 -8.54 -17.44
C TYR A 63 0.60 -7.15 -17.68
N ARG A 64 -0.34 -7.06 -18.62
CA ARG A 64 -0.89 -5.79 -19.09
C ARG A 64 -2.37 -5.69 -18.78
N GLY A 65 -2.77 -4.50 -18.33
CA GLY A 65 -4.18 -4.16 -18.19
C GLY A 65 -4.87 -4.00 -19.55
N SER A 66 -6.18 -3.82 -19.54
CA SER A 66 -6.99 -3.61 -20.75
C SER A 66 -6.57 -2.38 -21.57
N ASN A 67 -5.90 -1.41 -20.94
CA ASN A 67 -5.33 -0.22 -21.57
C ASN A 67 -3.89 -0.39 -22.07
N GLY A 68 -3.34 -1.61 -22.03
CA GLY A 68 -1.97 -1.92 -22.47
C GLY A 68 -0.87 -1.53 -21.49
N VAL A 69 -1.20 -0.87 -20.37
CA VAL A 69 -0.25 -0.51 -19.31
C VAL A 69 0.27 -1.78 -18.64
N HIS A 70 1.58 -1.85 -18.42
CA HIS A 70 2.19 -2.94 -17.64
C HIS A 70 1.80 -2.79 -16.17
N ILE A 71 1.05 -3.76 -15.66
CA ILE A 71 0.54 -3.83 -14.28
C ILE A 71 1.18 -4.97 -13.49
N GLY A 72 2.21 -5.60 -14.07
CA GLY A 72 3.08 -6.60 -13.47
C GLY A 72 4.20 -5.94 -12.65
N THR A 73 5.44 -6.39 -12.87
CA THR A 73 6.64 -5.89 -12.18
C THR A 73 6.91 -4.39 -12.34
N GLU A 74 6.34 -3.74 -13.35
CA GLU A 74 6.53 -2.30 -13.59
C GLU A 74 5.55 -1.41 -12.81
N GLN A 75 4.60 -1.98 -12.07
CA GLN A 75 3.63 -1.23 -11.29
C GLN A 75 3.57 -1.71 -9.83
N PHE A 76 3.38 -0.77 -8.92
CA PHE A 76 2.84 -1.08 -7.60
C PHE A 76 1.74 -0.10 -7.21
N GLY A 77 0.95 -0.47 -6.21
CA GLY A 77 -0.10 0.34 -5.61
C GLY A 77 0.14 0.62 -4.13
N SER A 78 -0.38 1.75 -3.66
CA SER A 78 -0.56 2.07 -2.25
C SER A 78 -2.02 2.50 -2.02
N THR A 79 -2.60 2.07 -0.91
CA THR A 79 -4.05 2.20 -0.67
C THR A 79 -4.35 2.39 0.81
N LEU A 80 -5.46 3.05 1.12
CA LEU A 80 -6.09 3.00 2.44
C LEU A 80 -7.43 2.28 2.33
N HIS A 81 -7.70 1.30 3.19
CA HIS A 81 -9.08 0.79 3.34
C HIS A 81 -9.70 1.38 4.60
N PHE A 82 -10.94 1.84 4.46
CA PHE A 82 -11.73 2.46 5.52
C PHE A 82 -13.22 2.40 5.15
N GLY A 83 -14.09 2.71 6.10
CA GLY A 83 -15.54 2.71 5.92
C GLY A 83 -16.25 1.75 6.89
N PRO A 84 -17.58 1.87 7.05
CA PRO A 84 -18.29 1.21 8.14
C PRO A 84 -18.40 -0.31 8.00
N ASN A 85 -18.30 -0.85 6.77
CA ASN A 85 -18.38 -2.28 6.48
C ASN A 85 -17.78 -2.59 5.09
N PRO A 86 -17.55 -3.87 4.73
CA PRO A 86 -16.94 -4.26 3.45
C PRO A 86 -17.65 -3.72 2.20
N SER A 87 -18.98 -3.59 2.20
CA SER A 87 -19.75 -3.08 1.06
C SER A 87 -19.58 -1.58 0.85
N LEU A 88 -19.10 -0.87 1.87
CA LEU A 88 -18.86 0.58 1.86
C LEU A 88 -17.37 0.89 2.08
N ASN A 89 -16.50 0.03 1.54
CA ASN A 89 -15.06 0.26 1.62
C ASN A 89 -14.65 1.42 0.70
N GLY A 90 -14.12 2.50 1.28
CA GLY A 90 -13.77 3.75 0.57
C GLY A 90 -12.44 3.72 -0.20
N TRP A 91 -11.83 2.55 -0.36
CA TRP A 91 -10.46 2.41 -0.89
C TRP A 91 -10.23 3.03 -2.27
N GLU A 92 -11.24 3.00 -3.15
CA GLU A 92 -11.16 3.57 -4.50
C GLU A 92 -10.79 5.05 -4.52
N SER A 93 -11.14 5.79 -3.46
CA SER A 93 -10.83 7.21 -3.33
C SER A 93 -9.37 7.49 -2.90
N THR A 94 -8.60 6.46 -2.57
CA THR A 94 -7.22 6.60 -2.04
C THR A 94 -6.18 5.75 -2.75
N VAL A 95 -6.60 4.76 -3.54
CA VAL A 95 -5.67 3.94 -4.33
C VAL A 95 -4.87 4.81 -5.28
N ALA A 96 -3.56 4.61 -5.28
CA ALA A 96 -2.66 5.24 -6.23
C ALA A 96 -1.67 4.22 -6.76
N TYR A 97 -1.42 4.27 -8.07
CA TYR A 97 -0.46 3.40 -8.74
C TYR A 97 0.77 4.20 -9.17
N LYS A 98 1.95 3.59 -9.06
CA LYS A 98 3.20 4.13 -9.56
C LYS A 98 3.82 3.14 -10.55
N ASN A 99 4.01 3.61 -11.77
CA ASN A 99 4.67 2.86 -12.83
C ASN A 99 6.13 3.29 -12.99
N THR A 100 6.99 2.35 -13.33
CA THR A 100 8.37 2.62 -13.80
C THR A 100 8.40 2.85 -15.30
N ALA A 101 9.56 3.25 -15.81
CA ALA A 101 9.85 3.14 -17.23
C ALA A 101 9.90 1.66 -17.66
N ALA A 102 9.68 1.42 -18.96
CA ALA A 102 9.76 0.08 -19.55
C ALA A 102 11.13 -0.56 -19.29
N GLY A 103 11.11 -1.82 -18.84
CA GLY A 103 12.31 -2.58 -18.51
C GLY A 103 13.01 -2.18 -17.20
N GLN A 104 12.44 -1.22 -16.45
CA GLN A 104 12.98 -0.72 -15.18
C GLN A 104 12.07 -1.09 -14.00
N GLY A 105 11.45 -2.27 -14.04
CA GLY A 105 10.47 -2.70 -13.05
C GLY A 105 11.02 -2.70 -11.61
N TRP A 106 10.11 -2.68 -10.64
CA TRP A 106 10.41 -2.68 -9.20
C TRP A 106 11.12 -3.95 -8.70
N ASN A 107 11.25 -4.95 -9.57
CA ASN A 107 12.00 -6.19 -9.36
C ASN A 107 13.49 -6.07 -9.72
N THR A 108 13.91 -5.01 -10.40
CA THR A 108 15.29 -4.84 -10.90
C THR A 108 16.28 -4.44 -9.82
N GLY A 109 15.82 -3.85 -8.72
CA GLY A 109 16.67 -3.37 -7.63
C GLY A 109 15.93 -3.24 -6.30
N PHE A 110 16.67 -2.88 -5.25
CA PHE A 110 16.05 -2.50 -3.98
C PHE A 110 15.58 -1.06 -4.03
N HIS A 111 14.35 -0.84 -3.60
CA HIS A 111 13.72 0.48 -3.50
C HIS A 111 13.29 0.74 -2.05
N ASN A 112 13.30 2.01 -1.67
CA ASN A 112 12.87 2.45 -0.35
C ASN A 112 11.40 2.89 -0.42
N TYR A 113 10.49 2.00 0.00
CA TYR A 113 9.06 2.28 0.12
C TYR A 113 8.79 2.97 1.45
N GLN A 114 8.13 4.12 1.41
CA GLN A 114 8.08 5.06 2.51
C GLN A 114 6.64 5.45 2.84
N LEU A 115 6.31 5.38 4.13
CA LEU A 115 5.07 5.91 4.70
C LEU A 115 5.44 7.05 5.65
N THR A 116 4.87 8.23 5.45
CA THR A 116 4.86 9.29 6.47
C THR A 116 3.43 9.46 6.96
N TRP A 117 3.21 9.26 8.24
CA TRP A 117 1.91 9.34 8.88
C TRP A 117 1.92 10.43 9.94
N THR A 118 1.13 11.47 9.75
CA THR A 118 0.92 12.55 10.71
C THR A 118 -0.55 12.61 11.12
N PRO A 119 -0.93 13.44 12.10
CA PRO A 119 -2.34 13.74 12.35
C PRO A 119 -3.07 14.31 11.12
N ASP A 120 -2.35 15.06 10.27
CA ASP A 120 -2.94 15.84 9.19
C ASP A 120 -2.95 15.11 7.84
N TYR A 121 -2.07 14.13 7.63
CA TYR A 121 -1.99 13.39 6.37
C TYR A 121 -1.32 12.02 6.51
N ILE A 122 -1.57 11.17 5.51
CA ILE A 122 -0.78 9.98 5.22
C ILE A 122 -0.17 10.17 3.83
N ARG A 123 1.16 10.05 3.72
CA ARG A 123 1.90 10.19 2.47
C ARG A 123 2.65 8.91 2.17
N PHE A 124 2.48 8.43 0.94
CA PHE A 124 3.23 7.33 0.37
C PHE A 124 4.31 7.86 -0.58
N SER A 125 5.50 7.29 -0.52
CA SER A 125 6.62 7.64 -1.40
C SER A 125 7.47 6.42 -1.71
N VAL A 126 8.21 6.47 -2.81
CA VAL A 126 9.21 5.47 -3.18
C VAL A 126 10.47 6.20 -3.63
N ASP A 127 11.62 5.85 -3.05
CA ASP A 127 12.90 6.50 -3.32
C ASP A 127 12.83 8.04 -3.19
N ASN A 128 12.11 8.51 -2.15
CA ASN A 128 11.80 9.91 -1.87
C ASN A 128 10.94 10.62 -2.93
N GLN A 129 10.41 9.91 -3.91
CA GLN A 129 9.44 10.43 -4.86
C GLN A 129 8.01 10.20 -4.36
N LEU A 130 7.18 11.24 -4.43
CA LEU A 130 5.77 11.15 -4.07
C LEU A 130 5.05 10.10 -4.95
N VAL A 131 4.25 9.27 -4.29
CA VAL A 131 3.24 8.42 -4.93
C VAL A 131 1.88 9.10 -4.77
N THR A 132 1.45 9.31 -3.53
CA THR A 132 0.23 10.05 -3.19
C THR A 132 0.29 10.59 -1.76
N GLN A 133 -0.56 11.56 -1.47
CA GLN A 133 -0.83 12.06 -0.12
C GLN A 133 -2.35 12.14 0.08
N ILE A 134 -2.81 11.58 1.20
CA ILE A 134 -4.20 11.65 1.62
C ILE A 134 -4.26 12.51 2.87
N ASP A 135 -4.84 13.70 2.74
CA ASP A 135 -5.04 14.62 3.85
C ASP A 135 -6.21 14.15 4.72
N ALA A 136 -6.05 14.19 6.05
CA ALA A 136 -7.08 13.82 6.99
C ALA A 136 -8.33 14.72 6.85
N GLY A 137 -8.17 16.00 6.49
CA GLY A 137 -9.27 16.94 6.39
C GLY A 137 -10.01 17.08 7.73
N THR A 138 -11.32 16.82 7.76
CA THR A 138 -12.12 16.74 8.99
C THR A 138 -12.00 15.39 9.72
N GLY A 139 -11.07 14.54 9.29
CA GLY A 139 -10.82 13.20 9.79
C GLY A 139 -11.11 12.13 8.73
N PHE A 140 -10.29 11.08 8.67
CA PHE A 140 -10.45 9.97 7.72
C PHE A 140 -11.82 9.27 7.81
N TRP A 141 -12.46 9.27 8.99
CA TRP A 141 -13.81 8.74 9.16
C TRP A 141 -14.86 9.52 8.36
N ASN A 142 -14.71 10.84 8.24
CA ASN A 142 -15.67 11.68 7.53
C ASN A 142 -15.47 11.67 6.00
N ARG A 143 -14.45 10.96 5.50
CA ARG A 143 -14.18 10.81 4.05
C ARG A 143 -14.95 9.64 3.40
N GLY A 144 -15.60 8.77 4.17
CA GLY A 144 -16.29 7.57 3.68
C GLY A 144 -17.62 7.34 4.36
#